data_AF-A0A239CHA1-F1
#
_entry.id   AF-A0A239CHA1-F1
#
_cell.length_a   1.000
_cell.length_b   1.000
_cell.length_c   1.000
_cell.angle_alpha   90.00
_cell.angle_beta   90.00
_cell.angle_gamma   90.00
#
_symmetry.space_group_name_H-M   'P 1'
#
loop_
_entity.id
_entity.type
_entity.pdbx_description
1 polymer ?
#
loop_
_entity_poly.entity_id
_entity_poly.type
_entity_poly.pdbx_seq_one_letter_code
_entity_poly.pdbx_strand_id
1 'polypeptide(L)'
;MLFISSQIGDSHVPTNRNAIVSMVIGDNFIKQWVGLCQGEWVNYAKRHGFDIIMINRPLDESGYAASRSPAWQKLLILDQPWAAKYERIIWLDSDILINPTAPNILGSVPDHTHVGVPVGSRDHESPILHAVNERLYNVKILPEEWPGTHRAINGSIFRDTINVDLDDSFCMFCTGVLVVSPKYHREIFLRSYNNYNSESRLYEQPALSYEICKSGKVTEFSTRFNWMPMLMMLLYFPEFWSTPFTKEKYLEMLPMLRKEFAISYFLHFAGCGGLMKFISPEDLYPPIR
;
A
#
# COMPACT_ATOMS: atom_id res chain seq x y z
N MET A 1 8.79 20.53 2.71
CA MET A 1 8.47 20.74 4.14
C MET A 1 7.58 19.59 4.57
N LEU A 2 7.78 18.99 5.76
CA LEU A 2 6.91 17.92 6.26
C LEU A 2 5.75 18.56 7.03
N PHE A 3 4.52 18.31 6.60
CA PHE A 3 3.32 18.75 7.31
C PHE A 3 2.68 17.56 8.01
N ILE A 4 2.66 17.60 9.35
CA ILE A 4 1.83 16.72 10.17
C ILE A 4 0.67 17.60 10.63
N SER A 5 -0.49 17.51 9.97
CA SER A 5 -1.63 18.33 10.37
C SER A 5 -2.96 17.64 10.10
N SER A 6 -3.82 17.70 11.11
CA SER A 6 -5.24 17.35 11.05
C SER A 6 -6.08 18.37 10.29
N GLN A 7 -5.50 19.51 9.90
CA GLN A 7 -6.19 20.61 9.23
C GLN A 7 -5.21 21.30 8.27
N ILE A 8 -4.87 20.62 7.18
CA ILE A 8 -4.36 21.33 6.01
C ILE A 8 -5.57 22.07 5.44
N GLY A 9 -5.81 23.28 5.94
CA GLY A 9 -6.94 24.10 5.49
C GLY A 9 -6.73 24.66 4.09
N ASP A 10 -7.73 25.41 3.62
CA ASP A 10 -7.68 26.12 2.34
C ASP A 10 -6.49 27.08 2.20
N SER A 11 -5.84 27.44 3.31
CA SER A 11 -4.63 28.28 3.33
C SER A 11 -3.33 27.56 2.96
N HIS A 12 -3.35 26.23 2.77
CA HIS A 12 -2.14 25.49 2.38
C HIS A 12 -1.59 25.94 1.03
N VAL A 13 -0.30 26.25 0.98
CA VAL A 13 0.40 26.62 -0.26
C VAL A 13 1.44 25.54 -0.57
N PRO A 14 1.26 24.77 -1.65
CA PRO A 14 2.26 23.79 -2.09
C PRO A 14 3.63 24.44 -2.34
N THR A 15 4.70 23.76 -1.93
CA THR A 15 6.06 24.14 -2.32
C THR A 15 6.51 23.38 -3.57
N ASN A 16 5.83 22.27 -3.90
CA ASN A 16 6.06 21.47 -5.09
C ASN A 16 4.75 21.20 -5.84
N ARG A 17 4.85 20.78 -7.11
CA ARG A 17 3.68 20.41 -7.92
C ARG A 17 3.04 19.08 -7.50
N ASN A 18 3.80 18.23 -6.81
CA ASN A 18 3.39 16.88 -6.43
C ASN A 18 3.63 16.63 -4.94
N ALA A 19 2.84 15.75 -4.34
CA ALA A 19 2.97 15.40 -2.92
C ALA A 19 2.97 13.89 -2.70
N ILE A 20 3.67 13.46 -1.65
CA ILE A 20 3.43 12.18 -0.97
C ILE A 20 2.39 12.44 0.12
N VAL A 21 1.34 11.64 0.14
CA VAL A 21 0.23 11.74 1.10
C VAL A 21 0.08 10.40 1.81
N SER A 22 -0.06 10.45 3.13
CA SER A 22 -0.31 9.27 3.96
C SER A 22 -1.21 9.61 5.14
N MET A 23 -1.77 8.57 5.74
CA MET A 23 -2.45 8.64 7.03
C MET A 23 -1.70 7.83 8.09
N VAL A 24 -1.59 8.40 9.30
CA VAL A 24 -1.00 7.76 10.47
C VAL A 24 -1.79 8.18 11.71
N ILE A 25 -2.83 7.41 12.03
CA ILE A 25 -3.78 7.74 13.10
C ILE A 25 -3.44 6.93 14.35
N GLY A 26 -3.18 7.63 15.45
CA GLY A 26 -2.90 7.05 16.77
C GLY A 26 -1.41 7.07 17.14
N ASP A 27 -1.14 7.39 18.41
CA ASP A 27 0.21 7.68 18.90
C ASP A 27 1.23 6.57 18.66
N ASN A 28 0.81 5.31 18.77
CA ASN A 28 1.69 4.16 18.55
C ASN A 28 2.14 4.06 17.09
N PHE A 29 1.24 4.31 16.15
CA PHE A 29 1.56 4.30 14.72
C PHE A 29 2.42 5.51 14.35
N ILE A 30 2.14 6.68 14.93
CA ILE A 30 2.96 7.89 14.76
C ILE A 30 4.39 7.63 15.23
N LYS A 31 4.57 7.07 16.44
CA LYS A 31 5.90 6.73 16.98
C LYS A 31 6.65 5.75 16.09
N GLN A 32 5.98 4.73 15.56
CA GLN A 32 6.60 3.76 14.66
C GLN A 32 7.03 4.40 13.33
N TRP A 33 6.15 5.18 12.71
CA TRP A 33 6.47 5.87 11.46
C TRP A 33 7.62 6.88 11.65
N VAL A 34 7.60 7.68 12.72
CA VAL A 34 8.68 8.62 13.06
C VAL A 34 10.00 7.88 13.28
N GLY A 35 9.97 6.76 14.02
CA GLY A 35 11.18 6.01 14.36
C GLY A 35 11.83 5.26 13.20
N LEU A 36 11.05 4.85 12.20
CA LEU A 36 11.53 3.97 11.12
C LEU A 36 11.43 4.57 9.72
N CYS A 37 10.28 5.17 9.36
CA CYS A 37 9.98 5.51 7.96
C CYS A 37 10.23 6.98 7.61
N GLN A 38 9.95 7.90 8.55
CA GLN A 38 9.93 9.35 8.30
C GLN A 38 11.21 9.88 7.65
N GLY A 39 12.37 9.43 8.13
CA GLY A 39 13.67 9.89 7.63
C GLY A 39 13.81 9.66 6.13
N GLU A 40 13.51 8.45 5.67
CA GLU A 40 13.62 8.09 4.26
C GLU A 40 12.57 8.76 3.38
N TRP A 41 11.37 9.01 3.92
CA TRP A 41 10.35 9.78 3.21
C TRP A 41 10.81 11.21 2.96
N VAL A 42 11.36 11.87 3.97
CA VAL A 42 11.90 13.23 3.85
C VAL A 42 13.04 13.27 2.84
N ASN A 43 13.95 12.29 2.88
CA ASN A 43 15.07 12.20 1.93
C ASN A 43 14.58 11.99 0.49
N TYR A 44 13.67 11.05 0.27
CA TYR A 44 13.09 10.75 -1.04
C TYR A 44 12.31 11.95 -1.60
N ALA A 45 11.49 12.60 -0.78
CA ALA A 45 10.73 13.79 -1.15
C ALA A 45 11.65 14.97 -1.53
N LYS A 46 12.70 15.21 -0.74
CA LYS A 46 13.70 16.25 -1.04
C LYS A 46 14.42 15.96 -2.37
N ARG A 47 14.80 14.71 -2.61
CA ARG A 47 15.53 14.31 -3.82
C ARG A 47 14.69 14.49 -5.08
N HIS A 48 13.39 14.22 -5.01
CA HIS A 48 12.51 14.18 -6.18
C HIS A 48 11.52 15.35 -6.29
N GLY A 49 11.60 16.32 -5.37
CA GLY A 49 10.76 17.52 -5.40
C GLY A 49 9.30 17.24 -5.02
N PHE A 50 9.08 16.60 -3.87
CA PHE A 50 7.74 16.34 -3.32
C PHE A 50 7.49 17.10 -2.02
N ASP A 51 6.26 17.54 -1.84
CA ASP A 51 5.73 17.86 -0.52
C ASP A 51 5.37 16.55 0.22
N ILE A 52 5.37 16.57 1.55
CA ILE A 52 4.87 15.44 2.35
C ILE A 52 3.70 15.93 3.20
N ILE A 53 2.58 15.24 3.07
CA ILE A 53 1.35 15.45 3.81
C ILE A 53 1.07 14.22 4.66
N MET A 54 1.18 14.38 5.99
CA MET A 54 0.83 13.37 6.97
C MET A 54 -0.45 13.77 7.69
N ILE A 55 -1.50 13.00 7.45
CA ILE A 55 -2.81 13.17 8.08
C ILE A 55 -2.86 12.28 9.33
N ASN A 56 -3.12 12.86 10.49
CA ASN A 56 -3.10 12.15 11.78
C ASN A 56 -4.45 12.08 12.48
N ARG A 57 -5.53 12.48 11.80
CA ARG A 57 -6.92 12.33 12.24
C ARG A 57 -7.79 11.82 11.07
N PRO A 58 -8.95 11.20 11.36
CA PRO A 58 -9.91 10.87 10.30
C PRO A 58 -10.31 12.12 9.50
N LEU A 59 -10.53 11.96 8.20
CA LEU A 59 -11.09 12.98 7.32
C LEU A 59 -12.62 13.03 7.41
N ASP A 60 -13.24 11.88 7.68
CA ASP A 60 -14.64 11.73 8.02
C ASP A 60 -14.75 11.16 9.44
N GLU A 61 -15.33 11.94 10.35
CA GLU A 61 -15.56 11.62 11.75
C GLU A 61 -17.00 11.12 12.03
N SER A 62 -17.79 10.88 10.99
CA SER A 62 -19.17 10.38 11.13
C SER A 62 -19.22 8.99 11.75
N GLY A 63 -20.38 8.62 12.31
CA GLY A 63 -20.62 7.27 12.82
C GLY A 63 -20.45 6.17 11.75
N TYR A 64 -20.71 6.50 10.48
CA TYR A 64 -20.50 5.58 9.35
C TYR A 64 -19.02 5.34 9.05
N ALA A 65 -18.19 6.38 9.18
CA ALA A 65 -16.75 6.23 9.09
C ALA A 65 -16.17 5.47 10.28
N ALA A 66 -16.67 5.75 11.49
CA ALA A 66 -16.23 5.10 12.72
C ALA A 66 -16.54 3.60 12.78
N SER A 67 -17.54 3.12 12.02
CA SER A 67 -17.83 1.68 11.91
C SER A 67 -16.91 0.94 10.92
N ARG A 68 -16.03 1.65 10.20
CA ARG A 68 -15.10 1.08 9.23
C ARG A 68 -13.65 1.15 9.69
N SER A 69 -12.80 0.35 9.06
CA SER A 69 -11.35 0.46 9.22
C SER A 69 -10.87 1.87 8.82
N PRO A 70 -9.92 2.47 9.54
CA PRO A 70 -9.29 3.73 9.15
C PRO A 70 -8.71 3.74 7.73
N ALA A 71 -8.39 2.57 7.17
CA ALA A 71 -7.89 2.45 5.79
C ALA A 71 -8.85 3.05 4.75
N TRP A 72 -10.16 3.04 4.99
CA TRP A 72 -11.18 3.66 4.12
C TRP A 72 -11.03 5.17 3.98
N GLN A 73 -10.42 5.84 4.97
CA GLN A 73 -10.25 7.28 4.96
C GLN A 73 -9.34 7.76 3.81
N LYS A 74 -8.46 6.89 3.30
CA LYS A 74 -7.62 7.21 2.13
C LYS A 74 -8.45 7.52 0.88
N LEU A 75 -9.67 7.00 0.81
CA LEU A 75 -10.58 7.27 -0.30
C LEU A 75 -11.09 8.72 -0.32
N LEU A 76 -10.87 9.49 0.74
CA LEU A 76 -11.31 10.88 0.85
C LEU A 76 -10.21 11.89 0.52
N ILE A 77 -8.97 11.44 0.32
CA ILE A 77 -7.81 12.35 0.18
C ILE A 77 -7.93 13.27 -1.04
N LEU A 78 -8.50 12.76 -2.14
CA LEU A 78 -8.61 13.51 -3.39
C LEU A 78 -9.75 14.53 -3.37
N ASP A 79 -10.63 14.43 -2.37
CA ASP A 79 -11.73 15.37 -2.15
C ASP A 79 -11.36 16.50 -1.18
N GLN A 80 -10.15 16.50 -0.64
CA GLN A 80 -9.73 17.55 0.26
C GLN A 80 -9.40 18.84 -0.51
N PRO A 81 -9.74 20.03 0.03
CA PRO A 81 -9.49 21.30 -0.67
C PRO A 81 -8.01 21.53 -1.05
N TRP A 82 -7.09 21.04 -0.22
CA TRP A 82 -5.65 21.12 -0.50
C TRP A 82 -5.20 20.18 -1.62
N ALA A 83 -5.93 19.09 -1.87
CA ALA A 83 -5.54 18.09 -2.87
C ALA A 83 -5.60 18.68 -4.27
N ALA A 84 -6.63 19.48 -4.57
CA ALA A 84 -6.82 20.14 -5.86
C ALA A 84 -5.66 21.08 -6.28
N LYS A 85 -4.77 21.43 -5.34
CA LYS A 85 -3.59 22.27 -5.58
C LYS A 85 -2.39 21.49 -6.11
N TYR A 86 -2.43 20.15 -6.05
CA TYR A 86 -1.41 19.26 -6.55
C TYR A 86 -1.78 18.67 -7.92
N GLU A 87 -0.78 18.50 -8.78
CA GLU A 87 -0.93 17.84 -10.06
C GLU A 87 -1.05 16.32 -9.89
N ARG A 88 -0.11 15.74 -9.14
CA ARG A 88 -0.11 14.33 -8.75
C ARG A 88 0.04 14.17 -7.24
N ILE A 89 -0.62 13.17 -6.71
CA ILE A 89 -0.47 12.67 -5.35
C ILE A 89 0.04 11.23 -5.42
N ILE A 90 1.08 10.94 -4.66
CA ILE A 90 1.54 9.59 -4.37
C ILE A 90 0.91 9.22 -3.03
N TRP A 91 -0.10 8.35 -3.04
CA TRP A 91 -0.57 7.74 -1.81
C TRP A 91 0.46 6.71 -1.35
N LEU A 92 0.78 6.73 -0.07
CA LEU A 92 1.71 5.80 0.55
C LEU A 92 1.15 5.40 1.93
N ASP A 93 1.02 4.11 2.20
CA ASP A 93 0.69 3.64 3.55
C ASP A 93 1.87 3.94 4.51
N SER A 94 1.57 4.26 5.77
CA SER A 94 2.57 4.73 6.74
C SER A 94 3.52 3.64 7.24
N ASP A 95 3.26 2.38 6.94
CA ASP A 95 4.14 1.24 7.23
C ASP A 95 5.04 0.89 6.04
N ILE A 96 5.39 1.88 5.22
CA ILE A 96 6.31 1.73 4.10
C ILE A 96 7.64 2.40 4.38
N LEU A 97 8.72 1.63 4.28
CA LEU A 97 10.10 2.13 4.31
C LEU A 97 10.62 2.33 2.89
N ILE A 98 11.12 3.54 2.60
CA ILE A 98 11.64 3.88 1.28
C ILE A 98 13.14 3.57 1.20
N ASN A 99 13.56 2.81 0.20
CA ASN A 99 14.96 2.59 -0.09
C ASN A 99 15.61 3.88 -0.62
N PRO A 100 16.80 4.28 -0.12
CA PRO A 100 17.51 5.47 -0.58
C PRO A 100 17.83 5.46 -2.08
N THR A 101 17.90 4.30 -2.73
CA THR A 101 18.14 4.20 -4.17
C THR A 101 16.84 4.19 -5.00
N ALA A 102 15.68 4.34 -4.37
CA ALA A 102 14.40 4.33 -5.07
C ALA A 102 14.32 5.45 -6.13
N PRO A 103 14.00 5.11 -7.40
CA PRO A 103 13.83 6.08 -8.47
C PRO A 103 12.52 6.85 -8.29
N ASN A 104 12.33 7.92 -9.07
CA ASN A 104 11.09 8.68 -9.05
C ASN A 104 9.93 7.84 -9.59
N ILE A 105 8.98 7.47 -8.73
CA ILE A 105 7.80 6.68 -9.09
C ILE A 105 6.93 7.33 -10.17
N LEU A 106 6.87 8.67 -10.26
CA LEU A 106 6.08 9.35 -11.29
C LEU A 106 6.58 9.04 -12.70
N GLY A 107 7.88 8.71 -12.85
CA GLY A 107 8.44 8.27 -14.13
C GLY A 107 7.87 6.95 -14.63
N SER A 108 7.25 6.14 -13.74
CA SER A 108 6.56 4.90 -14.11
C SER A 108 5.10 5.12 -14.52
N VAL A 109 4.56 6.33 -14.35
CA VAL A 109 3.14 6.65 -14.61
C VAL A 109 3.04 7.98 -15.38
N PRO A 110 3.53 8.01 -16.64
CA PRO A 110 3.64 9.25 -17.41
C PRO A 110 2.28 9.84 -17.81
N ASP A 111 1.23 9.02 -17.97
CA ASP A 111 -0.12 9.52 -18.23
C ASP A 111 -0.80 9.93 -16.91
N HIS A 112 -1.11 11.22 -16.78
CA HIS A 112 -1.73 11.77 -15.57
C HIS A 112 -3.21 11.41 -15.44
N THR A 113 -3.84 11.00 -16.54
CA THR A 113 -5.24 10.56 -16.57
C THR A 113 -5.41 9.12 -16.13
N HIS A 114 -4.32 8.34 -16.04
CA HIS A 114 -4.29 6.98 -15.53
C HIS A 114 -3.94 6.93 -14.04
N VAL A 115 -4.60 6.02 -13.31
CA VAL A 115 -4.22 5.65 -11.94
C VAL A 115 -3.01 4.73 -12.02
N GLY A 116 -1.93 5.14 -11.37
CA GLY A 116 -0.76 4.30 -11.17
C GLY A 116 -1.02 3.30 -10.05
N VAL A 117 -0.87 2.02 -10.35
CA VAL A 117 -1.00 0.91 -9.37
C VAL A 117 0.21 -0.01 -9.48
N PRO A 118 0.62 -0.71 -8.41
CA PRO A 118 1.58 -1.80 -8.56
C PRO A 118 0.97 -2.88 -9.47
N VAL A 119 1.81 -3.61 -10.23
CA VAL A 119 1.35 -4.81 -10.95
C VAL A 119 0.52 -5.66 -10.00
N GLY A 120 -0.73 -5.92 -10.39
CA GLY A 120 -1.68 -6.61 -9.52
C GLY A 120 -1.44 -8.12 -9.45
N SER A 121 -2.36 -8.83 -8.82
CA SER A 121 -2.35 -10.29 -8.71
C SER A 121 -2.36 -11.05 -10.05
N ARG A 122 -2.39 -10.39 -11.21
CA ARG A 122 -2.38 -11.05 -12.53
C ARG A 122 -1.18 -11.95 -12.80
N ASP A 123 -0.14 -11.91 -11.96
CA ASP A 123 1.02 -12.79 -12.02
C ASP A 123 0.72 -14.21 -11.51
N HIS A 124 -0.28 -14.85 -12.10
CA HIS A 124 -0.56 -16.29 -11.95
C HIS A 124 0.61 -17.16 -12.44
N GLU A 125 1.62 -16.58 -13.10
CA GLU A 125 2.83 -17.30 -13.48
C GLU A 125 3.87 -17.33 -12.36
N SER A 126 3.68 -16.54 -11.29
CA SER A 126 4.61 -16.50 -10.16
C SER A 126 4.63 -17.83 -9.38
N PRO A 127 5.72 -18.61 -9.44
CA PRO A 127 5.84 -19.84 -8.65
C PRO A 127 5.88 -19.53 -7.15
N ILE A 128 6.31 -18.32 -6.78
CA ILE A 128 6.30 -17.83 -5.42
C ILE A 128 4.86 -17.68 -4.92
N LEU A 129 3.99 -17.01 -5.68
CA LEU A 129 2.60 -16.85 -5.28
C LEU A 129 1.90 -18.20 -5.17
N HIS A 130 2.18 -19.11 -6.10
CA HIS A 130 1.69 -20.49 -6.02
C HIS A 130 2.11 -21.16 -4.70
N ALA A 131 3.41 -21.18 -4.38
CA ALA A 131 3.93 -21.79 -3.15
C ALA A 131 3.41 -21.11 -1.86
N VAL A 132 3.22 -19.79 -1.88
CA VAL A 132 2.64 -19.05 -0.76
C VAL A 132 1.17 -19.45 -0.54
N ASN A 133 0.38 -19.58 -1.60
CA ASN A 133 -1.03 -19.96 -1.49
C ASN A 133 -1.19 -21.41 -0.99
N GLU A 134 -0.38 -22.35 -1.47
CA GLU A 134 -0.36 -23.73 -0.93
C GLU A 134 -0.16 -23.73 0.60
N ARG A 135 0.75 -22.88 1.10
CA ARG A 135 1.02 -22.78 2.54
C ARG A 135 -0.07 -22.07 3.31
N LEU A 136 -0.57 -20.95 2.79
CA LEU A 136 -1.58 -20.14 3.46
C LEU A 136 -2.87 -20.93 3.68
N TYR A 137 -3.28 -21.71 2.68
CA TYR A 137 -4.49 -22.53 2.73
C TYR A 137 -4.23 -23.97 3.17
N ASN A 138 -2.97 -24.36 3.38
CA ASN A 138 -2.56 -25.71 3.70
C ASN A 138 -3.12 -26.75 2.71
N VAL A 139 -2.93 -26.47 1.42
CA VAL A 139 -3.40 -27.28 0.29
C VAL A 139 -2.25 -27.56 -0.69
N LYS A 140 -2.42 -28.58 -1.53
CA LYS A 140 -1.60 -28.82 -2.71
C LYS A 140 -2.38 -28.45 -3.96
N ILE A 141 -1.77 -27.66 -4.84
CA ILE A 141 -2.38 -27.21 -6.09
C ILE A 141 -1.48 -27.69 -7.22
N LEU A 142 -2.03 -28.40 -8.20
CA LEU A 142 -1.23 -28.83 -9.34
C LEU A 142 -0.88 -27.62 -10.23
N PRO A 143 0.30 -27.56 -10.84
CA PRO A 143 0.70 -26.44 -11.70
C PRO A 143 -0.33 -26.09 -12.80
N GLU A 144 -0.97 -27.09 -13.39
CA GLU A 144 -2.02 -26.94 -14.40
C GLU A 144 -3.34 -26.39 -13.84
N GLU A 145 -3.61 -26.59 -12.54
CA GLU A 145 -4.81 -26.10 -11.84
C GLU A 145 -4.63 -24.68 -11.31
N TRP A 146 -3.38 -24.25 -11.11
CA TRP A 146 -3.06 -22.96 -10.49
C TRP A 146 -3.69 -21.76 -11.20
N PRO A 147 -3.66 -21.62 -12.55
CA PRO A 147 -4.33 -20.50 -13.21
C PRO A 147 -5.83 -20.43 -12.91
N GLY A 148 -6.52 -21.58 -12.89
CA GLY A 148 -7.95 -21.66 -12.58
C GLY A 148 -8.25 -21.35 -11.11
N THR A 149 -7.45 -21.92 -10.21
CA THR A 149 -7.56 -21.70 -8.76
C THR A 149 -7.31 -20.23 -8.40
N HIS A 150 -6.26 -19.63 -8.95
CA HIS A 150 -5.94 -18.23 -8.74
C HIS A 150 -7.07 -17.30 -9.22
N ARG A 151 -7.68 -17.58 -10.39
CA ARG A 151 -8.85 -16.83 -10.87
C ARG A 151 -10.05 -16.99 -9.94
N ALA A 152 -10.34 -18.21 -9.49
CA ALA A 152 -11.45 -18.47 -8.57
C ALA A 152 -11.28 -17.73 -7.23
N ILE A 153 -10.07 -17.70 -6.67
CA ILE A 153 -9.74 -16.97 -5.44
C ILE A 153 -9.95 -15.47 -5.63
N ASN A 154 -9.45 -14.87 -6.73
CA ASN A 154 -9.69 -13.45 -6.98
C ASN A 154 -11.20 -13.17 -7.15
N GLY A 155 -11.90 -13.97 -7.95
CA GLY A 155 -13.34 -13.80 -8.16
C GLY A 155 -14.16 -13.93 -6.87
N SER A 156 -13.79 -14.85 -5.97
CA SER A 156 -14.46 -14.99 -4.68
C SER A 156 -14.23 -13.77 -3.79
N ILE A 157 -13.02 -13.19 -3.78
CA ILE A 157 -12.76 -11.97 -3.02
C ILE A 157 -13.74 -10.86 -3.42
N PHE A 158 -13.89 -10.55 -4.71
CA PHE A 158 -14.80 -9.47 -5.11
C PHE A 158 -16.27 -9.79 -4.84
N ARG A 159 -16.68 -11.04 -5.07
CA ARG A 159 -18.04 -11.50 -4.78
C ARG A 159 -18.36 -11.38 -3.29
N ASP A 160 -17.47 -11.87 -2.43
CA ASP A 160 -17.68 -11.94 -0.99
C ASP A 160 -17.54 -10.57 -0.31
N THR A 161 -16.72 -9.67 -0.88
CA THR A 161 -16.40 -8.38 -0.24
C THR A 161 -17.21 -7.20 -0.76
N ILE A 162 -17.61 -7.22 -2.03
CA ILE A 162 -18.35 -6.12 -2.67
C ILE A 162 -19.55 -6.59 -3.50
N ASN A 163 -19.91 -7.88 -3.45
CA ASN A 163 -21.04 -8.46 -4.17
C ASN A 163 -20.99 -8.22 -5.69
N VAL A 164 -19.79 -8.41 -6.28
CA VAL A 164 -19.58 -8.29 -7.72
C VAL A 164 -19.00 -9.58 -8.27
N ASP A 165 -19.65 -10.10 -9.31
CA ASP A 165 -19.13 -11.19 -10.12
C ASP A 165 -18.26 -10.63 -11.24
N LEU A 166 -17.00 -11.04 -11.27
CA LEU A 166 -16.02 -10.55 -12.23
C LEU A 166 -15.71 -11.59 -13.31
N ASP A 167 -15.34 -11.08 -14.47
CA ASP A 167 -14.60 -11.84 -15.48
C ASP A 167 -13.08 -11.71 -15.25
N ASP A 168 -12.31 -12.37 -16.12
CA ASP A 168 -10.86 -12.48 -16.04
C ASP A 168 -10.12 -11.15 -16.32
N SER A 169 -10.82 -10.09 -16.72
CA SER A 169 -10.21 -8.79 -17.04
C SER A 169 -9.89 -7.94 -15.81
N PHE A 170 -10.43 -8.31 -14.65
CA PHE A 170 -10.25 -7.58 -13.40
C PHE A 170 -9.13 -8.13 -12.55
N CYS A 171 -8.46 -7.23 -11.84
CA CYS A 171 -7.36 -7.58 -10.96
C CYS A 171 -7.48 -6.81 -9.64
N MET A 172 -7.12 -7.46 -8.54
CA MET A 172 -6.93 -6.79 -7.27
C MET A 172 -5.51 -6.22 -7.20
N PHE A 173 -5.40 -4.95 -6.85
CA PHE A 173 -4.12 -4.28 -6.61
C PHE A 173 -3.91 -4.10 -5.12
N CYS A 174 -2.66 -4.13 -4.65
CA CYS A 174 -2.37 -3.65 -3.30
C CYS A 174 -2.43 -2.11 -3.28
N THR A 175 -3.28 -1.54 -2.42
CA THR A 175 -3.54 -0.09 -2.33
C THR A 175 -2.58 0.65 -1.39
N GLY A 176 -1.48 0.00 -1.01
CA GLY A 176 -0.43 0.61 -0.20
C GLY A 176 0.30 1.74 -0.90
N VAL A 177 0.42 1.67 -2.25
CA VAL A 177 1.07 2.69 -3.06
C VAL A 177 0.23 2.97 -4.30
N LEU A 178 -0.15 4.22 -4.51
CA LEU A 178 -0.90 4.64 -5.69
C LEU A 178 -0.33 5.96 -6.22
N VAL A 179 -0.36 6.15 -7.55
CA VAL A 179 -0.05 7.44 -8.16
C VAL A 179 -1.31 7.98 -8.82
N VAL A 180 -1.87 9.04 -8.25
CA VAL A 180 -3.17 9.58 -8.62
C VAL A 180 -3.09 11.06 -8.95
N SER A 181 -4.14 11.57 -9.59
CA SER A 181 -4.34 12.99 -9.88
C SER A 181 -5.74 13.38 -9.39
N PRO A 182 -5.85 14.32 -8.43
CA PRO A 182 -7.14 14.79 -7.93
C PRO A 182 -8.10 15.21 -9.04
N LYS A 183 -7.57 15.88 -10.07
CA LYS A 183 -8.33 16.33 -11.25
C LYS A 183 -9.05 15.20 -11.98
N TYR A 184 -8.45 14.01 -12.06
CA TYR A 184 -8.96 12.92 -12.90
C TYR A 184 -9.55 11.76 -12.11
N HIS A 185 -9.13 11.57 -10.85
CA HIS A 185 -9.39 10.32 -10.10
C HIS A 185 -10.27 10.50 -8.86
N ARG A 186 -10.62 11.74 -8.47
CA ARG A 186 -11.49 12.03 -7.30
C ARG A 186 -12.77 11.18 -7.31
N GLU A 187 -13.47 11.13 -8.44
CA GLU A 187 -14.74 10.41 -8.54
C GLU A 187 -14.60 8.89 -8.33
N ILE A 188 -13.50 8.29 -8.78
CA ILE A 188 -13.24 6.85 -8.60
C ILE A 188 -13.14 6.53 -7.09
N PHE A 189 -12.41 7.39 -6.36
CA PHE A 189 -12.19 7.26 -4.93
C PHE A 189 -13.49 7.48 -4.14
N LEU A 190 -14.25 8.53 -4.46
CA LEU A 190 -15.53 8.80 -3.78
C LEU A 190 -16.59 7.74 -4.04
N ARG A 191 -16.68 7.21 -5.27
CA ARG A 191 -17.57 6.07 -5.56
C ARG A 191 -17.22 4.85 -4.74
N SER A 192 -15.92 4.56 -4.62
CA SER A 192 -15.42 3.46 -3.78
C SER A 192 -15.85 3.65 -2.33
N TYR A 193 -15.76 4.88 -1.79
CA TYR A 193 -16.11 5.17 -0.40
C TYR A 193 -17.61 5.14 -0.10
N ASN A 194 -18.42 5.62 -1.04
CA ASN A 194 -19.87 5.84 -0.84
C ASN A 194 -20.71 4.59 -1.17
N ASN A 195 -20.27 3.77 -2.11
CA ASN A 195 -21.11 2.68 -2.65
C ASN A 195 -20.78 1.31 -2.07
N TYR A 196 -19.64 1.17 -1.39
CA TYR A 196 -19.18 -0.10 -0.87
C TYR A 196 -18.95 -0.03 0.64
N ASN A 197 -19.19 -1.15 1.28
CA ASN A 197 -18.81 -1.39 2.66
C ASN A 197 -18.30 -2.82 2.74
N SER A 198 -17.20 -3.04 3.45
CA SER A 198 -16.63 -4.37 3.61
C SER A 198 -16.12 -4.55 5.03
N GLU A 199 -16.54 -5.66 5.65
CA GLU A 199 -15.98 -6.16 6.90
C GLU A 199 -14.71 -7.00 6.67
N SER A 200 -14.31 -7.16 5.41
CA SER A 200 -13.10 -7.88 5.04
C SER A 200 -11.84 -7.25 5.62
N ARG A 201 -10.85 -8.09 5.92
CA ARG A 201 -9.49 -7.65 6.28
C ARG A 201 -8.72 -7.06 5.11
N LEU A 202 -9.29 -7.11 3.89
CA LEU A 202 -8.80 -6.40 2.72
C LEU A 202 -9.35 -4.96 2.64
N TYR A 203 -10.23 -4.57 3.57
CA TYR A 203 -10.74 -3.22 3.72
C TYR A 203 -11.29 -2.63 2.41
N GLU A 204 -10.83 -1.44 2.01
CA GLU A 204 -11.24 -0.74 0.80
C GLU A 204 -10.64 -1.32 -0.49
N GLN A 205 -9.64 -2.20 -0.37
CA GLN A 205 -8.82 -2.64 -1.49
C GLN A 205 -9.64 -3.28 -2.63
N PRO A 206 -10.61 -4.20 -2.38
CA PRO A 206 -11.42 -4.77 -3.45
C PRO A 206 -12.30 -3.71 -4.14
N ALA A 207 -12.97 -2.86 -3.37
CA ALA A 207 -13.84 -1.80 -3.90
C ALA A 207 -13.05 -0.83 -4.78
N LEU A 208 -11.90 -0.35 -4.31
CA LEU A 208 -11.07 0.60 -5.05
C LEU A 208 -10.47 -0.06 -6.30
N SER A 209 -10.00 -1.30 -6.20
CA SER A 209 -9.47 -2.04 -7.35
C SER A 209 -10.53 -2.22 -8.44
N TYR A 210 -11.76 -2.53 -8.05
CA TYR A 210 -12.88 -2.68 -8.98
C TYR A 210 -13.20 -1.37 -9.72
N GLU A 211 -13.36 -0.26 -9.00
CA GLU A 211 -13.66 1.05 -9.63
C GLU A 211 -12.50 1.55 -10.51
N ILE A 212 -11.24 1.28 -10.12
CA ILE A 212 -10.07 1.58 -10.96
C ILE A 212 -10.11 0.75 -12.25
N CYS A 213 -10.28 -0.58 -12.16
CA CYS A 213 -10.36 -1.45 -13.34
C CYS A 213 -11.51 -1.04 -14.27
N LYS A 214 -12.69 -0.83 -13.70
CA LYS A 214 -13.91 -0.42 -14.42
C LYS A 214 -13.74 0.90 -15.18
N SER A 215 -12.88 1.80 -14.70
CA SER A 215 -12.60 3.07 -15.37
C SER A 215 -11.81 2.92 -16.67
N GLY A 216 -11.11 1.79 -16.87
CA GLY A 216 -10.18 1.58 -17.98
C GLY A 216 -8.91 2.43 -17.93
N LYS A 217 -8.67 3.18 -16.84
CA LYS A 217 -7.59 4.16 -16.69
C LYS A 217 -6.53 3.67 -15.72
N VAL A 218 -5.84 2.60 -16.08
CA VAL A 218 -4.82 1.96 -15.24
C VAL A 218 -3.46 2.02 -15.92
N THR A 219 -2.43 2.34 -15.16
CA THR A 219 -1.04 2.13 -15.55
C THR A 219 -0.35 1.37 -14.44
N GLU A 220 0.13 0.18 -14.75
CA GLU A 220 0.85 -0.62 -13.78
C GLU A 220 2.31 -0.19 -13.69
N PHE A 221 2.87 -0.22 -12.48
CA PHE A 221 4.28 -0.04 -12.22
C PHE A 221 4.86 -1.21 -11.42
N SER A 222 6.19 -1.35 -11.43
CA SER A 222 6.89 -2.45 -10.78
C SER A 222 6.47 -2.66 -9.32
N THR A 223 6.23 -3.92 -8.94
CA THR A 223 5.95 -4.34 -7.55
C THR A 223 7.05 -3.94 -6.56
N ARG A 224 8.25 -3.60 -7.02
CA ARG A 224 9.33 -3.06 -6.18
C ARG A 224 8.92 -1.77 -5.45
N PHE A 225 7.98 -1.00 -5.99
CA PHE A 225 7.39 0.17 -5.33
C PHE A 225 6.29 -0.19 -4.32
N ASN A 226 5.97 -1.45 -4.10
CA ASN A 226 5.04 -1.89 -3.06
C ASN A 226 5.41 -3.31 -2.61
N TRP A 227 6.66 -3.48 -2.19
CA TRP A 227 7.27 -4.79 -1.98
C TRP A 227 6.92 -5.35 -0.60
N MET A 228 6.23 -6.48 -0.56
CA MET A 228 5.74 -7.08 0.69
C MET A 228 6.65 -8.24 1.15
N PRO A 229 7.49 -8.05 2.19
CA PRO A 229 8.35 -9.12 2.71
C PRO A 229 7.52 -10.26 3.33
N MET A 230 6.25 -10.00 3.67
CA MET A 230 5.32 -11.00 4.18
C MET A 230 5.25 -12.27 3.30
N LEU A 231 5.29 -12.12 1.97
CA LEU A 231 5.23 -13.29 1.07
C LEU A 231 6.43 -14.21 1.29
N MET A 232 7.63 -13.63 1.47
CA MET A 232 8.83 -14.40 1.78
C MET A 232 8.79 -14.97 3.19
N MET A 233 8.21 -14.24 4.15
CA MET A 233 8.01 -14.74 5.51
C MET A 233 7.12 -15.99 5.54
N LEU A 234 6.01 -16.01 4.81
CA LEU A 234 5.15 -17.20 4.70
C LEU A 234 5.89 -18.38 4.04
N LEU A 235 6.82 -18.10 3.14
CA LEU A 235 7.61 -19.10 2.42
C LEU A 235 8.83 -19.63 3.20
N TYR A 236 9.38 -18.88 4.15
CA TYR A 236 10.57 -19.32 4.89
C TYR A 236 10.32 -19.56 6.37
N PHE A 237 9.30 -18.93 6.94
CA PHE A 237 8.94 -18.96 8.37
C PHE A 237 7.42 -19.14 8.58
N PRO A 238 6.79 -20.18 8.01
CA PRO A 238 5.34 -20.36 8.08
C PRO A 238 4.80 -20.42 9.52
N GLU A 239 5.61 -20.89 10.47
CA GLU A 239 5.30 -20.96 11.90
C GLU A 239 5.14 -19.58 12.57
N PHE A 240 5.64 -18.51 11.94
CA PHE A 240 5.49 -17.15 12.46
C PHE A 240 4.13 -16.54 12.14
N TRP A 241 3.37 -17.14 11.22
CA TRP A 241 2.05 -16.63 10.84
C TRP A 241 1.02 -16.68 11.97
N SER A 242 1.02 -17.76 12.74
CA SER A 242 0.02 -18.01 13.79
C SER A 242 0.45 -17.52 15.18
N THR A 243 1.59 -16.84 15.28
CA THR A 243 2.19 -16.52 16.58
C THR A 243 2.64 -15.05 16.64
N PRO A 244 2.57 -14.38 17.81
CA PRO A 244 3.03 -13.00 17.93
C PRO A 244 4.49 -12.84 17.53
N PHE A 245 4.81 -11.68 16.94
CA PHE A 245 6.20 -11.29 16.68
C PHE A 245 6.92 -11.01 17.99
N THR A 246 8.10 -11.60 18.15
CA THR A 246 9.02 -11.36 19.26
C THR A 246 10.35 -10.85 18.70
N LYS A 247 11.20 -10.33 19.59
CA LYS A 247 12.53 -9.86 19.21
C LYS A 247 13.39 -10.99 18.64
N GLU A 248 13.26 -12.20 19.18
CA GLU A 248 14.00 -13.39 18.76
C GLU A 248 13.65 -13.77 17.31
N LYS A 249 12.35 -13.84 17.00
CA LYS A 249 11.88 -14.10 15.62
C LYS A 249 12.33 -13.02 14.65
N TYR A 250 12.28 -11.76 15.10
CA TYR A 250 12.79 -10.65 14.31
C TYR A 250 14.28 -10.84 13.97
N LEU A 251 15.13 -11.19 14.94
CA LEU A 251 16.55 -11.42 14.72
C LEU A 251 16.80 -12.58 13.73
N GLU A 252 15.96 -13.61 13.77
CA GLU A 252 15.99 -14.72 12.81
C GLU A 252 15.62 -14.27 11.38
N MET A 253 14.63 -13.39 11.25
CA MET A 253 14.20 -12.85 9.95
C MET A 253 15.09 -11.73 9.41
N LEU A 254 15.91 -11.09 10.25
CA LEU A 254 16.68 -9.91 9.86
C LEU A 254 17.55 -10.10 8.60
N PRO A 255 18.28 -11.22 8.41
CA PRO A 255 19.03 -11.45 7.17
C PRO A 255 18.15 -11.49 5.92
N MET A 256 16.91 -12.00 6.02
CA MET A 256 15.94 -11.99 4.93
C MET A 256 15.43 -10.58 4.70
N LEU A 257 15.00 -9.85 5.74
CA LEU A 257 14.52 -8.47 5.63
C LEU A 257 15.54 -7.53 4.97
N ARG A 258 16.84 -7.70 5.27
CA ARG A 258 17.93 -6.97 4.59
C ARG A 258 17.96 -7.22 3.09
N LYS A 259 17.80 -8.49 2.66
CA LYS A 259 17.78 -8.86 1.24
C LYS A 259 16.56 -8.29 0.55
N GLU A 260 15.38 -8.42 1.17
CA GLU A 260 14.13 -7.85 0.64
C GLU A 260 14.21 -6.32 0.52
N PHE A 261 14.81 -5.65 1.51
CA PHE A 261 15.02 -4.21 1.44
C PHE A 261 15.98 -3.80 0.32
N ALA A 262 17.08 -4.54 0.13
CA ALA A 262 18.07 -4.27 -0.92
C ALA A 262 17.50 -4.37 -2.34
N ILE A 263 16.50 -5.22 -2.56
CA ILE A 263 15.85 -5.38 -3.87
C ILE A 263 14.60 -4.54 -4.04
N SER A 264 13.98 -4.04 -2.97
CA SER A 264 12.78 -3.20 -3.08
C SER A 264 13.12 -1.72 -3.31
N TYR A 265 12.18 -0.98 -3.86
CA TYR A 265 12.18 0.48 -3.83
C TYR A 265 11.43 0.96 -2.60
N PHE A 266 10.24 0.43 -2.35
CA PHE A 266 9.44 0.69 -1.16
C PHE A 266 9.11 -0.65 -0.50
N LEU A 267 9.65 -0.89 0.70
CA LEU A 267 9.39 -2.08 1.49
C LEU A 267 8.16 -1.84 2.37
N HIS A 268 7.08 -2.56 2.09
CA HIS A 268 5.77 -2.37 2.71
C HIS A 268 5.51 -3.45 3.75
N PHE A 269 5.33 -3.05 5.01
CA PHE A 269 5.05 -3.96 6.12
C PHE A 269 3.57 -4.38 6.20
N ALA A 270 2.83 -4.39 5.08
CA ALA A 270 1.46 -4.87 5.00
C ALA A 270 1.31 -6.25 5.64
N GLY A 271 0.38 -6.34 6.60
CA GLY A 271 0.10 -7.55 7.39
C GLY A 271 1.21 -7.96 8.38
N CYS A 272 2.39 -7.34 8.34
CA CYS A 272 3.52 -7.64 9.20
C CYS A 272 4.05 -6.40 9.97
N GLY A 273 3.25 -5.33 10.06
CA GLY A 273 3.60 -4.08 10.77
C GLY A 273 4.01 -4.27 12.23
N GLY A 274 3.63 -5.38 12.87
CA GLY A 274 4.14 -5.76 14.19
C GLY A 274 5.68 -5.87 14.26
N LEU A 275 6.34 -6.17 13.14
CA LEU A 275 7.80 -6.23 13.03
C LEU A 275 8.47 -4.87 13.15
N MET A 276 7.81 -3.79 12.75
CA MET A 276 8.39 -2.44 12.75
C MET A 276 8.85 -2.02 14.15
N LYS A 277 8.26 -2.58 15.21
CA LYS A 277 8.64 -2.30 16.61
C LYS A 277 10.05 -2.78 16.97
N PHE A 278 10.61 -3.71 16.20
CA PHE A 278 11.90 -4.34 16.47
C PHE A 278 13.00 -3.88 15.51
N ILE A 279 12.64 -3.17 14.44
CA ILE A 279 13.57 -2.72 13.40
C ILE A 279 14.11 -1.35 13.76
N SER A 280 15.43 -1.20 13.75
CA SER A 280 16.10 0.10 13.66
C SER A 280 16.57 0.36 12.23
N PRO A 281 16.72 1.62 11.79
CA PRO A 281 17.30 1.94 10.49
C PRO A 281 18.67 1.25 10.28
N GLU A 282 19.52 1.22 11.30
CA GLU A 282 20.85 0.60 11.27
C GLU A 282 20.79 -0.91 10.99
N ASP A 283 19.68 -1.56 11.32
CA ASP A 283 19.50 -2.98 11.03
C ASP A 283 19.38 -3.25 9.54
N LEU A 284 18.82 -2.34 8.74
CA LEU A 284 18.57 -2.58 7.31
C LEU A 284 19.70 -2.06 6.40
N TYR A 285 20.50 -1.11 6.89
CA TYR A 285 21.71 -0.62 6.22
C TYR A 285 22.96 -1.19 6.91
N PRO A 286 23.40 -2.42 6.57
CA PRO A 286 24.68 -2.88 7.11
C PRO A 286 25.76 -1.88 6.69
N PRO A 287 26.68 -1.48 7.59
CA PRO A 287 27.77 -0.58 7.23
C PRO A 287 28.52 -1.17 6.03
N ILE A 288 28.72 -0.35 5.00
CA ILE A 288 29.59 -0.70 3.88
C ILE A 288 30.95 -1.03 4.51
N ARG A 289 31.32 -2.30 4.48
CA ARG A 289 32.63 -2.78 4.91
C ARG A 289 33.67 -2.55 3.82
#